data_AF-Q6Y2H1-F1
#
_entry.id   AF-Q6Y2H1-F1
#
_cell.length_a   1.000
_cell.length_b   1.000
_cell.length_c   1.000
_cell.angle_alpha   90.00
_cell.angle_beta   90.00
_cell.angle_gamma   90.00
#
_symmetry.space_group_name_H-M   'P 1'
#
loop_
_entity.id
_entity.type
_entity.pdbx_description
1 polymer ?
#
loop_
_entity_poly.entity_id
_entity_poly.type
_entity_poly.pdbx_seq_one_letter_code
_entity_poly.pdbx_strand_id
1 'polypeptide(L)'
;LKNAPAIFQRKMDNCFRGTEDFIAVYIDDILVFSETIHQHKEHLKKFMTICEKNGLVLSPTKMKIGTRQIDFLGAIIGNSKIKLQPHIIKKIIEMKDEELKEVKGLRKWLGILNYARSYIPKLGKILGPLYAKTSPNGERRMNTQDWKIVKEVKEVVANLPELELPPENAIMIIETDGCME
;
A
#
# COMPACT_ATOMS: atom_id res chain seq x y z
N LEU A 1 -15.92 16.27 -8.00
CA LEU A 1 -15.05 17.30 -7.39
C LEU A 1 -13.62 16.75 -7.26
N LYS A 2 -12.63 17.30 -7.96
CA LYS A 2 -11.24 16.79 -7.96
C LYS A 2 -10.52 16.93 -6.60
N ASN A 3 -10.92 17.90 -5.78
CA ASN A 3 -10.27 18.20 -4.49
C ASN A 3 -10.95 17.53 -3.28
N ALA A 4 -11.99 16.74 -3.50
CA ALA A 4 -12.74 16.13 -2.39
C ALA A 4 -11.86 15.27 -1.45
N PRO A 5 -10.93 14.42 -1.94
CA PRO A 5 -10.09 13.60 -1.05
C PRO A 5 -9.17 14.44 -0.16
N ALA A 6 -8.56 15.49 -0.71
CA ALA A 6 -7.66 16.36 0.05
C ALA A 6 -8.41 17.15 1.14
N ILE A 7 -9.62 17.63 0.83
CA ILE A 7 -10.47 18.31 1.81
C ILE A 7 -10.91 17.33 2.91
N PHE A 8 -11.26 16.09 2.52
CA PHE A 8 -11.67 15.05 3.47
C PHE A 8 -10.51 14.65 4.38
N GLN A 9 -9.33 14.39 3.83
CA GLN A 9 -8.11 14.10 4.60
C GLN A 9 -7.86 15.20 5.63
N ARG A 10 -7.87 16.49 5.22
CA ARG A 10 -7.67 17.61 6.15
C ARG A 10 -8.72 17.65 7.26
N LYS A 11 -9.98 17.31 6.96
CA LYS A 11 -11.02 17.21 7.99
C LYS A 11 -10.66 16.09 8.98
N MET A 12 -10.29 14.92 8.49
CA MET A 12 -9.94 13.76 9.31
C MET A 12 -8.70 14.02 10.17
N ASP A 13 -7.65 14.62 9.59
CA ASP A 13 -6.45 15.04 10.32
C ASP A 13 -6.79 15.99 11.48
N ASN A 14 -7.72 16.93 11.24
CA ASN A 14 -8.17 17.83 12.29
C ASN A 14 -9.01 17.13 13.37
N CYS A 15 -9.84 16.16 13.00
CA CYS A 15 -10.66 15.40 13.95
C CYS A 15 -9.81 14.52 14.87
N PHE A 16 -8.76 13.89 14.34
CA PHE A 16 -7.94 12.91 15.06
C PHE A 16 -6.58 13.47 15.52
N ARG A 17 -6.38 14.79 15.44
CA ARG A 17 -5.16 15.44 15.92
C ARG A 17 -4.88 15.11 17.39
N GLY A 18 -3.65 14.73 17.70
CA GLY A 18 -3.21 14.36 19.05
C GLY A 18 -3.53 12.90 19.42
N THR A 19 -3.89 12.07 18.45
CA THR A 19 -4.11 10.63 18.62
C THR A 19 -3.22 9.78 17.71
N GLU A 20 -2.21 10.38 17.08
CA GLU A 20 -1.32 9.77 16.10
C GLU A 20 -0.56 8.55 16.66
N ASP A 21 -0.35 8.51 17.97
CA ASP A 21 0.29 7.39 18.68
C ASP A 21 -0.55 6.09 18.66
N PHE A 22 -1.85 6.16 18.32
CA PHE A 22 -2.73 5.00 18.32
C PHE A 22 -3.84 5.01 17.24
N ILE A 23 -3.94 6.08 16.45
CA ILE A 23 -4.88 6.22 15.33
C ILE A 23 -4.10 6.67 14.09
N ALA A 24 -4.15 5.85 13.04
CA ALA A 24 -3.69 6.22 11.70
C ALA A 24 -4.90 6.44 10.80
N VAL A 25 -4.91 7.55 10.04
CA VAL A 25 -6.01 7.90 9.15
C VAL A 25 -5.51 8.16 7.75
N TYR A 26 -6.18 7.55 6.77
CA TYR A 26 -5.96 7.80 5.35
C TYR A 26 -7.30 7.93 4.65
N ILE A 27 -7.67 9.17 4.32
CA ILE A 27 -8.94 9.55 3.71
C ILE A 27 -10.10 8.98 4.55
N ASP A 28 -10.78 7.94 4.09
CA ASP A 28 -11.89 7.26 4.76
C ASP A 28 -11.49 6.02 5.56
N ASP A 29 -10.26 5.51 5.37
CA ASP A 29 -9.73 4.37 6.10
C ASP A 29 -9.11 4.82 7.43
N ILE A 30 -9.57 4.23 8.54
CA ILE A 30 -9.08 4.53 9.89
C ILE A 30 -8.60 3.23 10.54
N LEU A 31 -7.39 3.26 11.08
CA LEU A 31 -6.77 2.17 11.81
C LEU A 31 -6.53 2.60 13.26
N VAL A 32 -7.11 1.87 14.21
CA VAL A 32 -6.84 2.03 15.65
C VAL A 32 -5.97 0.87 16.10
N PHE A 33 -4.81 1.15 16.69
CA PHE A 33 -3.82 0.16 17.10
C PHE A 33 -3.39 0.35 18.56
N SER A 34 -2.95 -0.73 19.21
CA SER A 34 -2.62 -0.76 20.65
C SER A 34 -1.80 -2.01 20.97
N GLU A 35 -0.97 -1.97 22.00
CA GLU A 35 -0.15 -3.12 22.43
C GLU A 35 -0.97 -4.16 23.20
N THR A 36 -1.89 -3.70 24.05
CA THR A 36 -2.71 -4.57 24.92
C THR A 36 -4.20 -4.38 24.67
N ILE A 37 -4.98 -5.42 24.98
CA ILE A 37 -6.44 -5.37 24.88
C ILE A 37 -7.07 -4.30 25.81
N HIS A 38 -6.44 -4.05 26.97
CA HIS A 38 -6.89 -3.04 27.91
C HIS A 38 -6.70 -1.62 27.35
N GLN A 39 -5.51 -1.32 26.82
CA GLN A 39 -5.26 -0.06 26.10
C GLN A 39 -6.20 0.07 24.90
N HIS A 40 -6.40 -1.01 24.14
CA HIS A 40 -7.26 -1.00 22.97
C HIS A 40 -8.70 -0.62 23.28
N LYS A 41 -9.24 -1.10 24.42
CA LYS A 41 -10.57 -0.69 24.89
C LYS A 41 -10.64 0.81 25.16
N GLU A 42 -9.63 1.39 25.79
CA GLU A 42 -9.59 2.82 26.08
C GLU A 42 -9.38 3.66 24.80
N HIS A 43 -8.54 3.19 23.87
CA HIS A 43 -8.32 3.81 22.57
C HIS A 43 -9.60 3.81 21.72
N LEU A 44 -10.34 2.69 21.70
CA LEU A 44 -11.64 2.59 21.01
C LEU A 44 -12.67 3.55 21.62
N LYS A 45 -12.75 3.69 22.94
CA LYS A 45 -13.65 4.68 23.58
C LYS A 45 -13.33 6.10 23.16
N LYS A 46 -12.04 6.47 23.14
CA LYS A 46 -11.58 7.79 22.67
C LYS A 46 -11.94 8.00 21.20
N PHE A 47 -11.65 7.01 20.35
CA PHE A 47 -11.99 7.03 18.93
C PHE A 47 -13.49 7.25 18.70
N MET A 48 -14.36 6.47 19.37
CA MET A 48 -15.81 6.62 19.23
C MET A 48 -16.29 8.00 19.70
N THR A 49 -15.74 8.51 20.81
CA THR A 49 -16.06 9.86 21.32
C THR A 49 -15.70 10.95 20.29
N ILE A 50 -14.55 10.82 19.62
CA ILE A 50 -14.13 11.75 18.57
C ILE A 50 -15.08 11.66 17.37
N CYS A 51 -15.44 10.45 16.94
CA CYS A 51 -16.37 10.24 15.84
C CYS A 51 -17.74 10.88 16.11
N GLU A 52 -18.31 10.64 17.30
CA GLU A 52 -19.60 11.22 17.70
C GLU A 52 -19.55 12.76 17.73
N LYS A 53 -18.53 13.34 18.37
CA LYS A 53 -18.37 14.80 18.47
C LYS A 53 -18.23 15.50 17.12
N ASN A 54 -17.62 14.83 16.14
CA ASN A 54 -17.36 15.38 14.81
C ASN A 54 -18.40 14.96 13.76
N GLY A 55 -19.45 14.23 14.16
CA GLY A 55 -20.48 13.72 13.27
C GLY A 55 -19.95 12.76 12.20
N LEU A 56 -18.93 11.97 12.54
CA LEU A 56 -18.40 10.93 11.64
C LEU A 56 -19.27 9.68 11.76
N VAL A 57 -19.86 9.26 10.65
CA VAL A 57 -20.71 8.06 10.59
C VAL A 57 -19.85 6.87 10.18
N LEU A 58 -19.79 5.86 11.05
CA LEU A 58 -19.05 4.63 10.82
C LEU A 58 -19.98 3.58 10.20
N SER A 59 -19.47 2.80 9.25
CA SER A 59 -20.22 1.70 8.61
C SER A 59 -20.08 0.41 9.41
N PRO A 60 -21.12 -0.07 10.13
CA PRO A 60 -20.99 -1.25 11.00
C PRO A 60 -20.62 -2.53 10.24
N THR A 61 -21.02 -2.62 8.97
CA THR A 61 -20.74 -3.78 8.11
C THR A 61 -19.31 -3.82 7.58
N LYS A 62 -18.58 -2.69 7.62
CA LYS A 62 -17.20 -2.59 7.16
C LYS A 62 -16.17 -2.57 8.29
N MET A 63 -16.62 -2.38 9.54
CA MET A 63 -15.73 -2.34 10.70
C MET A 63 -15.23 -3.73 11.08
N LYS A 64 -13.94 -3.82 11.39
CA LYS A 64 -13.31 -4.96 12.05
C LYS A 64 -12.73 -4.46 13.38
N ILE A 65 -13.13 -5.05 14.50
CA ILE A 65 -12.76 -4.56 15.84
C ILE A 65 -12.03 -5.68 16.61
N GLY A 66 -10.94 -5.33 17.29
CA GLY A 66 -10.24 -6.24 18.21
C GLY A 66 -9.59 -7.44 17.52
N THR A 67 -9.17 -7.31 16.26
CA THR A 67 -8.52 -8.38 15.51
C THR A 67 -7.00 -8.30 15.65
N ARG A 68 -6.31 -9.46 15.62
CA ARG A 68 -4.84 -9.51 15.63
C ARG A 68 -4.20 -9.14 14.29
N GLN A 69 -5.00 -9.20 13.23
CA GLN A 69 -4.59 -8.92 11.86
C GLN A 69 -5.71 -8.14 11.17
N ILE A 70 -5.33 -7.14 10.35
CA ILE A 70 -6.28 -6.28 9.67
C ILE A 70 -5.79 -5.88 8.28
N ASP A 71 -6.75 -5.66 7.38
CA ASP A 71 -6.52 -5.12 6.05
C ASP A 71 -6.47 -3.58 6.12
N PHE A 72 -5.40 -2.97 5.61
CA PHE A 72 -5.27 -1.51 5.58
C PHE A 72 -4.39 -1.09 4.39
N LEU A 73 -4.90 -0.18 3.55
CA LEU A 73 -4.17 0.42 2.42
C LEU A 73 -3.46 -0.56 1.48
N GLY A 74 -4.09 -1.69 1.16
CA GLY A 74 -3.51 -2.71 0.26
C GLY A 74 -2.56 -3.68 0.95
N ALA A 75 -2.33 -3.53 2.25
CA ALA A 75 -1.53 -4.42 3.08
C ALA A 75 -2.39 -5.15 4.11
N ILE A 76 -1.85 -6.26 4.61
CA ILE A 76 -2.34 -6.95 5.79
C ILE A 76 -1.32 -6.75 6.89
N ILE A 77 -1.74 -6.11 7.98
CA ILE A 77 -0.90 -5.75 9.12
C ILE A 77 -1.28 -6.63 10.31
N GLY A 78 -0.29 -7.24 10.95
CA GLY A 78 -0.50 -8.03 12.16
C GLY A 78 0.75 -8.83 12.57
N ASN A 79 0.82 -9.22 13.84
CA ASN A 79 1.96 -9.98 14.40
C ASN A 79 3.34 -9.38 14.09
N SER A 80 3.46 -8.05 14.14
CA SER A 80 4.69 -7.32 13.78
C SER A 80 5.15 -7.53 12.32
N LYS A 81 4.25 -7.96 11.45
CA LYS A 81 4.48 -8.18 10.02
C LYS A 81 3.54 -7.34 9.18
N ILE A 82 4.02 -6.96 8.00
CA ILE A 82 3.24 -6.31 6.95
C ILE A 82 3.36 -7.18 5.70
N LYS A 83 2.21 -7.62 5.18
CA LYS A 83 2.12 -8.45 3.97
C LYS A 83 1.34 -7.73 2.90
N LEU A 84 1.71 -7.88 1.64
CA LEU A 84 0.88 -7.41 0.54
C LEU A 84 -0.41 -8.25 0.46
N GLN A 85 -1.54 -7.63 0.16
CA GLN A 85 -2.81 -8.37 0.06
C GLN A 85 -2.77 -9.42 -1.07
N PRO A 86 -3.22 -10.67 -0.84
CA PRO A 86 -3.17 -11.75 -1.83
C PRO A 86 -3.85 -11.42 -3.15
N HIS A 87 -4.93 -10.64 -3.12
CA HIS A 87 -5.63 -10.26 -4.34
C HIS A 87 -4.82 -9.30 -5.23
N ILE A 88 -3.91 -8.50 -4.66
CA ILE A 88 -3.00 -7.63 -5.40
C ILE A 88 -1.92 -8.48 -6.06
N ILE A 89 -1.32 -9.40 -5.30
CA ILE A 89 -0.36 -10.40 -5.80
C ILE A 89 -0.97 -11.15 -6.99
N LYS A 90 -2.17 -11.71 -6.79
CA LYS A 90 -2.92 -12.43 -7.82
C LYS A 90 -3.12 -11.59 -9.10
N LYS A 91 -3.57 -10.34 -8.96
CA LYS A 91 -3.76 -9.42 -10.11
C LYS A 91 -2.47 -9.16 -10.90
N ILE A 92 -1.32 -9.12 -10.25
CA ILE A 92 -0.02 -8.91 -10.92
C ILE A 92 0.40 -10.16 -11.70
N ILE A 93 0.29 -11.33 -11.08
CA ILE A 93 0.72 -12.61 -11.64
C ILE A 93 -0.18 -13.01 -12.81
N GLU A 94 -1.51 -12.92 -12.63
CA GLU A 94 -2.51 -13.39 -13.59
C GLU A 94 -2.78 -12.42 -14.75
N MET A 95 -2.17 -11.23 -14.75
CA MET A 95 -2.37 -10.29 -15.86
C MET A 95 -1.86 -10.92 -17.18
N LYS A 96 -2.75 -10.98 -18.16
CA LYS A 96 -2.47 -11.65 -19.44
C LYS A 96 -1.45 -10.89 -20.27
N ASP A 97 -0.64 -11.62 -21.00
CA ASP A 97 0.39 -11.03 -21.86
C ASP A 97 -0.24 -10.19 -22.99
N GLU A 98 -1.45 -10.54 -23.46
CA GLU A 98 -2.21 -9.73 -24.42
C GLU A 98 -2.56 -8.35 -23.85
N GLU A 99 -2.89 -8.25 -22.55
CA GLU A 99 -3.14 -6.96 -21.90
C GLU A 99 -1.85 -6.15 -21.77
N LEU A 100 -0.71 -6.79 -21.51
CA LEU A 100 0.59 -6.13 -21.34
C LEU A 100 1.16 -5.56 -22.65
N LYS A 101 0.73 -6.09 -23.81
CA LYS A 101 1.08 -5.52 -25.12
C LYS A 101 0.41 -4.17 -25.37
N GLU A 102 -0.73 -3.93 -24.71
CA GLU A 102 -1.46 -2.66 -24.82
C GLU A 102 -0.93 -1.65 -23.81
N VAL A 103 -0.67 -0.41 -24.25
CA VAL A 103 -0.16 0.67 -23.37
C VAL A 103 -1.04 0.88 -22.13
N LYS A 104 -2.36 0.75 -22.30
CA LYS A 104 -3.31 0.88 -21.18
C LYS A 104 -3.16 -0.26 -20.17
N GLY A 105 -2.98 -1.50 -20.64
CA GLY A 105 -2.78 -2.65 -19.76
C GLY A 105 -1.42 -2.61 -19.08
N LEU A 106 -0.35 -2.23 -19.80
CA LEU A 106 0.97 -2.03 -19.21
C LEU A 106 0.96 -0.96 -18.11
N ARG A 107 0.34 0.20 -18.36
CA ARG A 107 0.19 1.26 -17.33
C ARG A 107 -0.58 0.77 -16.11
N LYS A 108 -1.64 -0.02 -16.32
CA LYS A 108 -2.41 -0.63 -15.24
C LYS A 108 -1.54 -1.59 -14.43
N TRP A 109 -0.77 -2.45 -15.08
CA TRP A 109 0.15 -3.39 -14.42
C TRP A 109 1.22 -2.68 -13.59
N LEU A 110 1.92 -1.70 -14.20
CA LEU A 110 2.92 -0.87 -13.53
C LEU A 110 2.32 -0.09 -12.35
N GLY A 111 1.06 0.35 -12.47
CA GLY A 111 0.34 1.00 -11.38
C GLY A 111 0.05 0.06 -10.21
N ILE A 112 -0.33 -1.19 -10.48
CA ILE A 112 -0.57 -2.19 -9.43
C ILE A 112 0.75 -2.58 -8.75
N LEU A 113 1.85 -2.67 -9.49
CA LEU A 113 3.19 -2.96 -8.94
C LEU A 113 3.67 -1.94 -7.92
N ASN A 114 3.18 -0.70 -7.94
CA ASN A 114 3.53 0.30 -6.93
C ASN A 114 3.13 -0.13 -5.51
N TYR A 115 2.09 -0.96 -5.35
CA TYR A 115 1.74 -1.52 -4.03
C TYR A 115 2.80 -2.50 -3.52
N ALA A 116 3.54 -3.16 -4.41
CA ALA A 116 4.62 -4.08 -4.08
C ALA A 116 5.99 -3.39 -3.97
N ARG A 117 6.09 -2.07 -4.19
CA ARG A 117 7.36 -1.34 -4.31
C ARG A 117 8.27 -1.48 -3.08
N SER A 118 7.71 -1.43 -1.88
CA SER A 118 8.48 -1.58 -0.64
C SER A 118 9.01 -3.00 -0.40
N TYR A 119 8.49 -3.99 -1.13
CA TYR A 119 8.85 -5.40 -0.98
C TYR A 119 9.91 -5.85 -1.99
N ILE A 120 10.14 -5.07 -3.05
CA ILE A 120 11.03 -5.43 -4.16
C ILE A 120 12.16 -4.40 -4.26
N PRO A 121 13.40 -4.77 -3.84
CA PRO A 121 14.56 -3.92 -4.00
C PRO A 121 14.76 -3.51 -5.47
N LYS A 122 15.10 -2.24 -5.70
CA LYS A 122 15.44 -1.71 -7.03
C LYS A 122 14.34 -1.88 -8.08
N LEU A 123 13.06 -2.05 -7.69
CA LEU A 123 11.94 -2.21 -8.61
C LEU A 123 11.87 -1.10 -9.68
N GLY A 124 12.16 0.15 -9.30
CA GLY A 124 12.20 1.26 -10.26
C GLY A 124 13.22 1.07 -11.39
N LYS A 125 14.42 0.54 -11.08
CA LYS A 125 15.46 0.23 -12.07
C LYS A 125 15.03 -0.93 -12.96
N ILE A 126 14.46 -1.98 -12.35
CA ILE A 126 13.95 -3.16 -13.08
C ILE A 126 12.85 -2.77 -14.08
N LEU A 127 11.92 -1.90 -13.67
CA LEU A 127 10.79 -1.47 -14.49
C LEU A 127 11.11 -0.33 -15.46
N GLY A 128 12.30 0.28 -15.39
CA GLY A 128 12.71 1.42 -16.23
C GLY A 128 12.42 1.23 -17.72
N PRO A 129 12.85 0.11 -18.33
CA PRO A 129 12.56 -0.19 -19.74
C PRO A 129 11.05 -0.24 -20.04
N LEU A 130 10.24 -0.78 -19.13
CA LEU A 130 8.80 -0.90 -19.32
C LEU A 130 8.08 0.46 -19.19
N TYR A 131 8.56 1.37 -18.34
CA TYR A 131 8.04 2.73 -18.30
C TYR A 131 8.25 3.46 -19.63
N ALA A 132 9.39 3.26 -20.31
CA ALA A 132 9.65 3.84 -21.62
C ALA A 132 8.64 3.38 -22.69
N LYS A 133 8.18 2.13 -22.61
CA LYS A 133 7.13 1.57 -23.50
C LYS A 133 5.75 2.22 -23.30
N THR A 134 5.54 2.94 -22.19
CA THR A 134 4.30 3.69 -21.95
C THR A 134 4.34 5.13 -22.45
N SER A 135 5.49 5.60 -22.94
CA SER A 135 5.66 6.96 -23.45
C SER A 135 4.89 7.17 -24.75
N PRO A 136 4.26 8.35 -24.96
CA PRO A 136 3.63 8.68 -26.23
C PRO A 136 4.60 8.57 -27.42
N ASN A 137 5.87 8.92 -27.18
CA ASN A 137 6.93 9.06 -28.19
C ASN A 137 7.91 7.86 -28.21
N GLY A 138 7.70 6.86 -27.34
CA GLY A 138 8.57 5.70 -27.23
C GLY A 138 8.14 4.55 -28.15
N GLU A 139 9.06 3.61 -28.40
CA GLU A 139 8.71 2.33 -29.01
C GLU A 139 7.75 1.58 -28.07
N ARG A 140 6.57 1.17 -28.56
CA ARG A 140 5.55 0.50 -27.73
C ARG A 140 5.63 -1.02 -27.78
N ARG A 141 6.35 -1.56 -28.77
CA ARG A 141 6.45 -3.00 -28.96
C ARG A 141 7.33 -3.61 -27.88
N MET A 142 6.81 -4.64 -27.23
CA MET A 142 7.56 -5.47 -26.28
C MET A 142 8.52 -6.38 -27.04
N ASN A 143 9.81 -6.32 -26.72
CA ASN A 143 10.85 -7.22 -27.22
C ASN A 143 11.12 -8.37 -26.21
N THR A 144 12.05 -9.26 -26.55
CA THR A 144 12.39 -10.42 -25.71
C THR A 144 12.88 -10.02 -24.32
N GLN A 145 13.61 -8.91 -24.20
CA GLN A 145 14.12 -8.43 -22.91
C GLN A 145 12.99 -7.88 -22.03
N ASP A 146 12.02 -7.18 -22.62
CA ASP A 146 10.84 -6.69 -21.89
C ASP A 146 10.03 -7.85 -21.29
N TRP A 147 9.83 -8.94 -22.05
CA TRP A 147 9.14 -10.14 -21.56
C TRP A 147 9.93 -10.87 -20.48
N LYS A 148 11.26 -10.86 -20.55
CA LYS A 148 12.11 -11.39 -19.49
C LYS A 148 11.90 -10.63 -18.18
N ILE A 149 11.84 -9.29 -18.24
CA ILE A 149 11.55 -8.44 -17.08
C ILE A 149 10.16 -8.75 -16.51
N VAL A 150 9.13 -8.84 -17.36
CA VAL A 150 7.76 -9.17 -16.92
C VAL A 150 7.73 -10.52 -16.19
N LYS A 151 8.40 -11.54 -16.74
CA LYS A 151 8.47 -12.87 -16.12
C LYS A 151 9.18 -12.83 -14.77
N GLU A 152 10.35 -12.20 -14.70
CA GLU A 152 11.13 -12.05 -13.47
C GLU A 152 10.33 -11.34 -12.37
N VAL A 153 9.65 -10.23 -12.72
CA VAL A 153 8.82 -9.50 -11.76
C VAL A 153 7.64 -10.34 -11.28
N LYS A 154 6.98 -11.10 -12.15
CA LYS A 154 5.90 -12.02 -11.75
C LYS A 154 6.41 -13.11 -10.80
N GLU A 155 7.60 -13.66 -11.04
CA GLU A 155 8.24 -14.66 -10.18
C GLU A 155 8.62 -14.10 -8.79
N VAL A 156 9.18 -12.88 -8.75
CA VAL A 156 9.48 -12.18 -7.49
C VAL A 156 8.19 -11.87 -6.72
N VAL A 157 7.15 -11.37 -7.40
CA VAL A 157 5.87 -11.02 -6.77
C VAL A 157 5.15 -12.26 -6.23
N ALA A 158 5.32 -13.43 -6.84
CA ALA A 158 4.78 -14.69 -6.34
C ALA A 158 5.40 -15.12 -5.00
N ASN A 159 6.62 -14.64 -4.69
CA ASN A 159 7.41 -15.07 -3.54
C ASN A 159 7.87 -13.87 -2.70
N LEU A 160 7.02 -12.85 -2.55
CA LEU A 160 7.39 -11.66 -1.78
C LEU A 160 7.66 -12.00 -0.31
N PRO A 161 8.75 -11.48 0.27
CA PRO A 161 8.96 -11.56 1.70
C PRO A 161 7.92 -10.71 2.44
N GLU A 162 7.68 -11.06 3.69
CA GLU A 162 6.93 -10.20 4.61
C GLU A 162 7.87 -9.11 5.13
N LEU A 163 7.37 -7.87 5.26
CA LEU A 163 8.11 -6.82 5.93
C LEU A 163 7.88 -6.92 7.44
N GLU A 164 8.88 -6.51 8.21
CA GLU A 164 8.80 -6.46 9.68
C GLU A 164 8.57 -5.03 10.14
N LEU A 165 7.73 -4.88 11.17
CA LEU A 165 7.68 -3.63 11.92
C LEU A 165 8.95 -3.52 12.78
N PRO A 166 9.65 -2.37 12.73
CA PRO A 166 10.86 -2.20 13.53
C PRO A 166 10.50 -2.27 15.03
N PRO A 167 11.29 -2.99 15.85
CA PRO A 167 11.20 -2.91 17.30
C PRO A 167 11.40 -1.47 17.81
N GLU A 168 10.83 -1.14 18.97
CA GLU A 168 10.92 0.21 19.56
C GLU A 168 12.36 0.70 19.78
N ASN A 169 13.28 -0.22 20.07
CA ASN A 169 14.69 0.07 20.33
C ASN A 169 15.58 -0.13 19.10
N ALA A 170 15.02 -0.28 17.91
CA ALA A 170 15.79 -0.48 16.69
C ALA A 170 16.45 0.83 16.23
N ILE A 171 17.70 0.73 15.77
CA ILE A 171 18.39 1.82 15.09
C ILE A 171 17.98 1.77 13.62
N MET A 172 17.30 2.82 13.14
CA MET A 172 16.95 2.94 11.72
C MET A 172 18.17 3.39 10.92
N ILE A 173 18.63 2.55 10.00
CA ILE A 173 19.70 2.87 9.04
C ILE A 173 19.04 3.05 7.67
N ILE A 174 19.29 4.20 7.05
CA ILE A 174 18.85 4.47 5.68
C ILE A 174 20.07 4.38 4.77
N GLU A 175 20.11 3.35 3.94
CA GLU A 175 21.11 3.20 2.89
C GLU A 175 20.55 3.72 1.57
N THR A 176 21.28 4.61 0.91
CA THR A 176 20.90 5.15 -0.39
C THR A 176 21.98 4.84 -1.41
N ASP A 177 21.55 4.36 -2.58
CA ASP A 177 22.40 4.11 -3.73
C ASP A 177 21.78 4.82 -4.93
N GLY A 178 22.58 5.61 -5.63
CA GLY A 178 22.17 6.44 -6.76
C GLY A 178 23.11 6.19 -7.93
N CYS A 179 22.54 5.73 -9.04
CA CYS A 179 23.28 5.51 -10.28
C CYS A 179 22.62 6.35 -11.39
N MET A 180 23.40 7.21 -12.06
CA MET A 180 22.95 7.90 -13.27
C MET A 180 23.26 6.99 -14.47
N GLU A 181 22.29 6.18 -14.88
CA GLU A 181 22.27 5.51 -16.19
C GLU A 181 21.00 5.91 -16.95
#